data_AF-A0A5C7UYG8-F1
#
_entry.id   AF-A0A5C7UYG8-F1
#
_cell.length_a   1.000
_cell.length_b   1.000
_cell.length_c   1.000
_cell.angle_alpha   90.00
_cell.angle_beta   90.00
_cell.angle_gamma   90.00
#
_symmetry.space_group_name_H-M   'P 1'
#
loop_
_entity.id
_entity.type
_entity.pdbx_description
1 polymer ?
#
loop_
_entity_poly.entity_id
_entity_poly.type
_entity_poly.pdbx_seq_one_letter_code
_entity_poly.pdbx_strand_id
1 'polypeptide(L)'
;MKSILHKWLLRLVQGMLILSMTGCISPLALNRAVLAYDDAITDAISQQLMINIVRARYRQPVHFTGVSNIAATFNFQANAGAMPALGGLAGASILPVFGGSITENPTISIVPIEGEDFTKRLLTPFTQNKLTLLLRQRFDVDMLLRMMAQEVRLLHEARENGAYRNSPAAKNGYEMFRRIVLHLSAIQDHNQLFAEPLPLVNTWTIPAGPVKPEGFLALQKEFTVHHNAQDNTYVLRKQVAGPIVITNYDPDILSEEEREKLQQLVGDWNSSDIAFDIRAGHYGGEWPMTGVFRLRSFHSILGFLGKALGDELGYYVEKDPRTPPILNDENPNLTMEFIVADTSPADADFSIRWNSRYYAVNTTGPHARWNRDAFQLLFLLFQMTVTDIPRVGVPSITIAK
;
A
#
# COMPACT_ATOMS: atom_id res chain seq x y z
N MET A 1 78.04 2.00 -9.84
CA MET A 1 77.09 0.86 -10.01
C MET A 1 76.05 0.75 -8.90
N LYS A 2 76.39 0.90 -7.61
CA LYS A 2 75.44 0.75 -6.49
C LYS A 2 74.30 1.80 -6.42
N SER A 3 74.50 3.04 -6.87
CA SER A 3 73.46 4.09 -6.80
C SER A 3 72.34 3.96 -7.85
N ILE A 4 72.62 3.27 -8.96
CA ILE A 4 71.65 3.07 -10.05
C ILE A 4 70.66 1.96 -9.64
N LEU A 5 71.18 0.88 -9.04
CA LEU A 5 70.36 -0.23 -8.57
C LEU A 5 69.37 0.21 -7.47
N HIS A 6 69.80 1.09 -6.57
CA HIS A 6 68.94 1.61 -5.50
C HIS A 6 67.82 2.52 -6.03
N LYS A 7 68.10 3.35 -7.07
CA LYS A 7 67.09 4.19 -7.73
C LYS A 7 66.05 3.36 -8.50
N TRP A 8 66.46 2.23 -9.08
CA TRP A 8 65.55 1.29 -9.74
C TRP A 8 64.68 0.53 -8.74
N LEU A 9 65.24 0.09 -7.61
CA LEU A 9 64.46 -0.55 -6.55
C LEU A 9 63.43 0.40 -5.94
N LEU A 10 63.80 1.66 -5.70
CA LEU A 10 62.90 2.67 -5.14
C LEU A 10 61.72 2.96 -6.09
N ARG A 11 61.96 3.00 -7.41
CA ARG A 11 60.92 3.19 -8.44
C ARG A 11 60.00 1.98 -8.58
N LEU A 12 60.52 0.76 -8.42
CA LEU A 12 59.71 -0.47 -8.40
C LEU A 12 58.81 -0.54 -7.17
N VAL A 13 59.32 -0.17 -5.99
CA VAL A 13 58.53 -0.11 -4.76
C VAL A 13 57.48 1.00 -4.82
N GLN A 14 57.81 2.17 -5.40
CA GLN A 14 56.82 3.24 -5.67
C GLN A 14 55.74 2.81 -6.67
N GLY A 15 56.09 2.05 -7.71
CA GLY A 15 55.11 1.51 -8.67
C GLY A 15 54.18 0.45 -8.05
N MET A 16 54.71 -0.38 -7.15
CA MET A 16 53.94 -1.42 -6.46
C MET A 16 52.97 -0.84 -5.43
N LEU A 17 53.33 0.27 -4.78
CA LEU A 17 52.46 0.97 -3.82
C LEU A 17 51.30 1.72 -4.48
N ILE A 18 51.47 2.17 -5.73
CA ILE A 18 50.41 2.82 -6.53
C ILE A 18 49.41 1.78 -7.08
N LEU A 19 49.87 0.56 -7.40
CA LEU A 19 48.98 -0.52 -7.88
C LEU A 19 48.10 -1.14 -6.78
N SER A 20 48.50 -1.05 -5.50
CA SER A 20 47.69 -1.55 -4.38
C SER A 20 46.46 -0.70 -4.02
N MET A 21 46.23 0.43 -4.70
CA MET A 21 45.12 1.36 -4.42
C MET A 21 43.91 1.23 -5.37
N THR A 22 43.95 0.37 -6.41
CA THR A 22 42.84 0.26 -7.39
C THR A 22 41.90 -0.92 -7.12
N GLY A 23 41.69 -1.27 -5.86
CA GLY A 23 40.88 -2.41 -5.43
C GLY A 23 39.49 -2.07 -4.87
N CYS A 24 38.98 -0.85 -5.05
CA CYS A 24 37.67 -0.48 -4.52
C CYS A 24 36.65 -0.41 -5.66
N ILE A 25 35.69 -1.34 -5.62
CA ILE A 25 34.37 -1.14 -6.23
C ILE A 25 33.93 0.28 -5.87
N SER A 26 33.77 1.15 -6.86
CA SER A 26 33.38 2.51 -6.59
C SER A 26 31.94 2.50 -6.02
N PRO A 27 31.67 3.20 -4.89
CA PRO A 27 30.32 3.32 -4.34
C PRO A 27 29.28 3.79 -5.37
N LEU A 28 29.73 4.47 -6.43
CA LEU A 28 28.90 4.92 -7.55
C LEU A 28 28.35 3.77 -8.41
N ALA A 29 29.12 2.70 -8.64
CA ALA A 29 28.67 1.53 -9.40
C ALA A 29 27.63 0.72 -8.59
N LEU A 30 27.87 0.58 -7.28
CA LEU A 30 26.92 -0.06 -6.36
C LEU A 30 25.60 0.74 -6.28
N ASN A 31 25.66 2.07 -6.14
CA ASN A 31 24.47 2.91 -6.08
C ASN A 31 23.62 2.81 -7.35
N ARG A 32 24.25 2.81 -8.54
CA ARG A 32 23.52 2.63 -9.81
C ARG A 32 22.86 1.25 -9.93
N ALA A 33 23.53 0.19 -9.48
CA ALA A 33 22.98 -1.16 -9.50
C ALA A 33 21.79 -1.30 -8.55
N VAL A 34 21.86 -0.70 -7.35
CA VAL A 34 20.75 -0.69 -6.39
C VAL A 34 19.54 0.09 -6.92
N LEU A 35 19.76 1.24 -7.55
CA LEU A 35 18.66 2.02 -8.15
C LEU A 35 18.00 1.28 -9.31
N ALA A 36 18.79 0.74 -10.24
CA ALA A 36 18.25 -0.04 -11.35
C ALA A 36 17.50 -1.31 -10.88
N TYR A 37 17.93 -1.88 -9.75
CA TYR A 37 17.24 -2.98 -9.10
C TYR A 37 15.88 -2.55 -8.52
N ASP A 38 15.84 -1.44 -7.78
CA ASP A 38 14.61 -0.92 -7.18
C ASP A 38 13.56 -0.56 -8.24
N ASP A 39 14.01 0.09 -9.33
CA ASP A 39 13.19 0.40 -10.49
C ASP A 39 12.61 -0.89 -11.12
N ALA A 40 13.45 -1.90 -11.35
CA ALA A 40 13.01 -3.16 -11.96
C ALA A 40 12.00 -3.93 -11.10
N ILE A 41 12.16 -3.90 -9.77
CA ILE A 41 11.20 -4.52 -8.84
C ILE A 41 9.88 -3.75 -8.84
N THR A 42 9.93 -2.42 -8.79
CA THR A 42 8.74 -1.57 -8.79
C THR A 42 7.95 -1.73 -10.09
N ASP A 43 8.64 -1.77 -11.24
CA ASP A 43 8.05 -2.04 -12.55
C ASP A 43 7.41 -3.43 -12.61
N ALA A 44 8.10 -4.46 -12.13
CA ALA A 44 7.57 -5.82 -12.13
C ALA A 44 6.28 -5.95 -11.31
N ILE A 45 6.22 -5.33 -10.12
CA ILE A 45 5.01 -5.32 -9.29
C ILE A 45 3.90 -4.53 -9.98
N SER A 46 4.21 -3.37 -10.55
CA SER A 46 3.23 -2.52 -11.26
C SER A 46 2.61 -3.24 -12.45
N GLN A 47 3.43 -3.92 -13.26
CA GLN A 47 2.97 -4.77 -14.35
C GLN A 47 2.16 -5.98 -13.83
N GLN A 48 2.56 -6.58 -12.71
CA GLN A 48 1.84 -7.71 -12.09
C GLN A 48 0.47 -7.30 -11.54
N LEU A 49 0.31 -6.06 -11.05
CA LEU A 49 -0.98 -5.51 -10.67
C LEU A 49 -1.86 -5.33 -11.91
N MET A 50 -1.35 -4.64 -12.94
CA MET A 50 -2.10 -4.36 -14.16
C MET A 50 -2.56 -5.65 -14.87
N ILE A 51 -1.67 -6.63 -15.03
CA ILE A 51 -2.03 -7.91 -15.66
C ILE A 51 -3.12 -8.64 -14.87
N ASN A 52 -3.12 -8.53 -13.54
CA ASN A 52 -4.13 -9.17 -12.70
C ASN A 52 -5.48 -8.44 -12.72
N ILE A 53 -5.51 -7.11 -12.93
CA ILE A 53 -6.73 -6.38 -13.25
C ILE A 53 -7.31 -6.89 -14.58
N VAL A 54 -6.46 -7.05 -15.61
CA VAL A 54 -6.89 -7.57 -16.92
C VAL A 54 -7.38 -9.02 -16.82
N ARG A 55 -6.68 -9.89 -16.08
CA ARG A 55 -7.14 -11.26 -15.80
C ARG A 55 -8.48 -11.29 -15.10
N ALA A 56 -8.67 -10.44 -14.10
CA ALA A 56 -9.93 -10.35 -13.35
C ALA A 56 -11.10 -9.94 -14.28
N ARG A 57 -10.88 -9.02 -15.22
CA ARG A 57 -11.86 -8.69 -16.28
C ARG A 57 -12.27 -9.93 -17.09
N TYR A 58 -11.28 -10.71 -17.55
CA TYR A 58 -11.52 -11.91 -18.36
C TYR A 58 -11.86 -13.16 -17.53
N ARG A 59 -12.18 -13.00 -16.24
CA ARG A 59 -12.51 -14.09 -15.30
C ARG A 59 -11.43 -15.18 -15.23
N GLN A 60 -10.18 -14.79 -15.40
CA GLN A 60 -9.04 -15.68 -15.25
C GLN A 60 -8.50 -15.66 -13.83
N PRO A 61 -7.85 -16.75 -13.38
CA PRO A 61 -7.21 -16.80 -12.07
C PRO A 61 -6.19 -15.67 -11.91
N VAL A 62 -6.34 -14.93 -10.81
CA VAL A 62 -5.35 -13.94 -10.36
C VAL A 62 -4.17 -14.68 -9.74
N HIS A 63 -2.96 -14.28 -10.10
CA HIS A 63 -1.73 -14.90 -9.59
C HIS A 63 -0.64 -13.86 -9.42
N PHE A 64 0.11 -13.91 -8.33
CA PHE A 64 1.22 -13.01 -8.06
C PHE A 64 2.54 -13.80 -8.01
N THR A 65 3.54 -13.33 -8.74
CA THR A 65 4.91 -13.83 -8.63
C THR A 65 5.74 -12.81 -7.86
N GLY A 66 6.52 -13.28 -6.90
CA GLY A 66 7.48 -12.46 -6.17
C GLY A 66 8.88 -12.68 -6.71
N VAL A 67 9.70 -11.63 -6.71
CA VAL A 67 11.14 -11.79 -6.87
C VAL A 67 11.72 -11.91 -5.46
N SER A 68 12.27 -13.08 -5.13
CA SER A 68 12.77 -13.38 -3.78
C SER A 68 14.16 -12.83 -3.52
N ASN A 69 15.00 -12.81 -4.57
CA ASN A 69 16.37 -12.35 -4.51
C ASN A 69 16.89 -12.09 -5.95
N ILE A 70 17.69 -11.06 -6.16
CA ILE A 70 18.50 -10.89 -7.38
C ILE A 70 19.96 -10.79 -6.93
N ALA A 71 20.77 -11.76 -7.34
CA ALA A 71 22.20 -11.76 -7.06
C ALA A 71 22.97 -11.37 -8.33
N ALA A 72 23.57 -10.18 -8.35
CA ALA A 72 24.43 -9.76 -9.46
C ALA A 72 25.89 -10.15 -9.17
N THR A 73 26.50 -10.93 -10.07
CA THR A 73 27.95 -11.18 -10.04
C THR A 73 28.64 -10.33 -11.09
N PHE A 74 29.58 -9.49 -10.65
CA PHE A 74 30.40 -8.66 -11.52
C PHE A 74 31.78 -9.29 -11.68
N ASN A 75 32.10 -9.74 -12.89
CA ASN A 75 33.43 -10.22 -13.24
C ASN A 75 34.21 -9.12 -13.95
N PHE A 76 35.22 -8.59 -13.27
CA PHE A 76 36.22 -7.70 -13.87
C PHE A 76 37.43 -8.52 -14.28
N GLN A 77 37.70 -8.61 -15.59
CA GLN A 77 38.92 -9.22 -16.10
C GLN A 77 39.77 -8.14 -16.76
N ALA A 78 40.91 -7.83 -16.14
CA ALA A 78 41.96 -7.05 -16.77
C ALA A 78 43.02 -8.00 -17.31
N ASN A 79 43.21 -7.97 -18.62
CA ASN A 79 44.22 -8.76 -19.32
C ASN A 79 45.36 -7.83 -19.73
N ALA A 80 46.58 -8.19 -19.33
CA ALA A 80 47.80 -7.58 -19.82
C ALA A 80 48.57 -8.63 -20.62
N GLY A 81 48.75 -8.39 -21.91
CA GLY A 81 49.46 -9.27 -22.83
C GLY A 81 50.62 -8.55 -23.50
N ALA A 82 51.39 -9.29 -24.26
CA ALA A 82 52.51 -8.77 -25.04
C ALA A 82 52.39 -9.36 -26.45
N MET A 83 52.25 -8.52 -27.46
CA MET A 83 52.19 -8.98 -28.86
C MET A 83 53.40 -8.46 -29.65
N PRO A 84 53.91 -9.23 -30.62
CA PRO A 84 54.96 -8.75 -31.49
C PRO A 84 54.44 -7.57 -32.33
N ALA A 85 55.24 -6.53 -32.49
CA ALA A 85 54.89 -5.41 -33.36
C ALA A 85 54.61 -5.90 -34.80
N LEU A 86 53.50 -5.47 -35.39
CA LEU A 86 53.17 -5.70 -36.80
C LEU A 86 54.08 -4.82 -37.68
N GLY A 87 55.30 -5.30 -37.91
CA GLY A 87 56.31 -4.68 -38.76
C GLY A 87 57.57 -5.55 -38.81
N GLY A 88 57.90 -6.06 -40.00
CA GLY A 88 58.79 -7.20 -40.20
C GLY A 88 60.23 -7.08 -39.67
N LEU A 89 60.75 -8.23 -39.22
CA LEU A 89 62.13 -8.75 -39.06
C LEU A 89 63.32 -7.83 -38.69
N ALA A 90 63.11 -6.58 -38.30
CA ALA A 90 64.18 -5.72 -37.77
C ALA A 90 63.76 -5.11 -36.43
N GLY A 91 64.03 -5.85 -35.34
CA GLY A 91 63.82 -5.42 -33.96
C GLY A 91 62.64 -6.13 -33.31
N ALA A 92 62.93 -7.12 -32.46
CA ALA A 92 61.95 -7.79 -31.61
C ALA A 92 61.40 -6.83 -30.55
N SER A 93 60.54 -5.89 -30.95
CA SER A 93 59.85 -4.98 -30.04
C SER A 93 58.53 -5.61 -29.64
N ILE A 94 58.43 -6.01 -28.38
CA ILE A 94 57.23 -6.55 -27.77
C ILE A 94 56.37 -5.36 -27.34
N LEU A 95 55.18 -5.23 -27.92
CA LEU A 95 54.24 -4.18 -27.55
C LEU A 95 53.33 -4.69 -26.42
N PRO A 96 53.22 -3.95 -25.30
CA PRO A 96 52.26 -4.28 -24.27
C PRO A 96 50.84 -4.02 -24.77
N VAL A 97 49.93 -4.95 -24.48
CA VAL A 97 48.52 -4.88 -24.81
C VAL A 97 47.75 -4.92 -23.50
N PHE A 98 46.91 -3.92 -23.29
CA PHE A 98 46.03 -3.85 -22.12
C PHE A 98 44.60 -3.97 -22.61
N GLY A 99 43.86 -4.93 -22.07
CA GLY A 99 42.43 -5.11 -22.33
C GLY A 99 41.68 -5.22 -21.01
N GLY A 100 40.50 -4.61 -20.93
CA GLY A 100 39.60 -4.77 -19.80
C GLY A 100 38.24 -5.24 -20.31
N SER A 101 37.67 -6.26 -19.67
CA SER A 101 36.28 -6.66 -19.89
C SER A 101 35.53 -6.65 -18.56
N ILE A 102 34.34 -6.07 -18.58
CA ILE A 102 33.38 -6.11 -17.49
C ILE A 102 32.24 -7.01 -17.96
N THR A 103 31.97 -8.09 -17.23
CA THR A 103 30.84 -8.97 -17.50
C THR A 103 29.94 -9.01 -16.27
N GLU A 104 28.67 -8.70 -16.45
CA GLU A 104 27.64 -8.76 -15.42
C GLU A 104 26.75 -9.98 -15.69
N ASN A 105 26.70 -10.93 -14.74
CA ASN A 105 25.80 -12.08 -14.80
C ASN A 105 24.80 -11.99 -13.64
N PRO A 106 23.66 -11.29 -13.81
CA PRO A 106 22.63 -11.23 -12.80
C PRO A 106 21.87 -12.56 -12.76
N THR A 107 21.74 -13.08 -11.55
CA THR A 107 21.00 -14.30 -11.25
C THR A 107 19.69 -13.89 -10.57
N ILE A 108 18.58 -14.02 -11.29
CA ILE A 108 17.26 -13.62 -10.78
C ILE A 108 16.58 -14.84 -10.18
N SER A 109 16.20 -14.75 -8.90
CA SER A 109 15.56 -15.80 -8.12
C SER A 109 14.07 -15.50 -7.93
N ILE A 110 13.21 -16.11 -8.75
CA ILE A 110 11.76 -15.90 -8.73
C ILE A 110 11.12 -16.94 -7.84
N VAL A 111 10.31 -16.49 -6.88
CA VAL A 111 9.50 -17.35 -6.02
C VAL A 111 8.04 -16.98 -6.25
N PRO A 112 7.21 -17.90 -6.78
CA PRO A 112 5.78 -17.69 -6.82
C PRO A 112 5.26 -17.34 -5.42
N ILE A 113 4.40 -16.31 -5.32
CA ILE A 113 3.70 -16.05 -4.06
C ILE A 113 2.54 -17.05 -4.01
N GLU A 114 2.88 -18.26 -3.59
CA GLU A 114 1.98 -19.41 -3.50
C GLU A 114 1.78 -19.82 -2.03
N GLY A 115 0.61 -20.40 -1.73
CA GLY A 115 0.26 -20.91 -0.41
C GLY A 115 -1.14 -20.52 0.03
N GLU A 116 -1.77 -21.39 0.82
CA GLU A 116 -3.12 -21.19 1.36
C GLU A 116 -3.24 -19.87 2.12
N ASP A 117 -2.21 -19.47 2.88
CA ASP A 117 -2.18 -18.22 3.64
C ASP A 117 -2.27 -16.98 2.75
N PHE A 118 -1.57 -16.97 1.60
CA PHE A 118 -1.65 -15.85 0.67
C PHE A 118 -3.03 -15.80 0.02
N THR A 119 -3.55 -16.94 -0.47
CA THR A 119 -4.89 -17.01 -1.04
C THR A 119 -5.95 -16.55 -0.04
N LYS A 120 -5.84 -16.99 1.22
CA LYS A 120 -6.74 -16.58 2.30
C LYS A 120 -6.67 -15.07 2.52
N ARG A 121 -5.48 -14.46 2.62
CA ARG A 121 -5.30 -13.01 2.77
C ARG A 121 -5.85 -12.23 1.58
N LEU A 122 -5.60 -12.72 0.36
CA LEU A 122 -6.09 -12.13 -0.89
C LEU A 122 -7.62 -12.08 -0.95
N LEU A 123 -8.29 -13.10 -0.41
CA LEU A 123 -9.74 -13.25 -0.39
C LEU A 123 -10.41 -12.67 0.85
N THR A 124 -9.66 -12.46 1.94
CA THR A 124 -10.17 -11.85 3.18
C THR A 124 -10.38 -10.35 2.95
N PRO A 125 -11.57 -9.81 3.25
CA PRO A 125 -11.80 -8.37 3.17
C PRO A 125 -10.86 -7.56 4.08
N PHE A 126 -10.55 -6.33 3.67
CA PHE A 126 -9.71 -5.42 4.45
C PHE A 126 -10.39 -5.06 5.78
N THR A 127 -9.61 -4.97 6.85
CA THR A 127 -10.10 -4.57 8.18
C THR A 127 -10.14 -3.06 8.33
N GLN A 128 -11.01 -2.53 9.21
CA GLN A 128 -11.08 -1.10 9.55
C GLN A 128 -9.72 -0.45 9.88
N ASN A 129 -8.81 -1.17 10.54
CA ASN A 129 -7.47 -0.67 10.91
C ASN A 129 -6.61 -0.31 9.69
N LYS A 130 -6.79 -1.00 8.57
CA LYS A 130 -6.00 -0.76 7.35
C LYS A 130 -6.47 0.51 6.63
N LEU A 131 -7.78 0.73 6.54
CA LEU A 131 -8.36 1.95 5.98
C LEU A 131 -7.96 3.18 6.82
N THR A 132 -8.05 3.06 8.14
CA THR A 132 -7.81 4.18 9.07
C THR A 132 -6.34 4.57 9.14
N LEU A 133 -5.42 3.61 8.98
CA LEU A 133 -4.01 3.90 8.76
C LEU A 133 -3.79 4.82 7.55
N LEU A 134 -4.47 4.55 6.43
CA LEU A 134 -4.37 5.35 5.21
C LEU A 134 -5.03 6.73 5.37
N LEU A 135 -6.19 6.81 6.02
CA LEU A 135 -6.84 8.10 6.34
C LEU A 135 -5.95 8.99 7.22
N ARG A 136 -5.26 8.42 8.22
CA ARG A 136 -4.29 9.15 9.06
C ARG A 136 -3.10 9.67 8.27
N GLN A 137 -2.70 8.97 7.21
CA GLN A 137 -1.68 9.41 6.24
C GLN A 137 -2.20 10.46 5.23
N ARG A 138 -3.42 10.97 5.42
CA ARG A 138 -4.04 12.00 4.56
C ARG A 138 -4.33 11.53 3.13
N PHE A 139 -4.54 10.23 2.92
CA PHE A 139 -5.17 9.76 1.68
C PHE A 139 -6.61 10.29 1.60
N ASP A 140 -7.02 10.66 0.39
CA ASP A 140 -8.38 11.10 0.10
C ASP A 140 -9.37 9.97 0.40
N VAL A 141 -10.33 10.27 1.28
CA VAL A 141 -11.42 9.37 1.66
C VAL A 141 -12.29 8.98 0.46
N ASP A 142 -12.41 9.86 -0.54
CA ASP A 142 -13.13 9.60 -1.78
C ASP A 142 -12.49 8.45 -2.55
N MET A 143 -11.20 8.59 -2.82
CA MET A 143 -10.42 7.57 -3.51
C MET A 143 -10.37 6.26 -2.71
N LEU A 144 -10.14 6.35 -1.40
CA LEU A 144 -10.09 5.19 -0.51
C LEU A 144 -11.40 4.40 -0.52
N LEU A 145 -12.54 5.06 -0.29
CA LEU A 145 -13.83 4.37 -0.23
C LEU A 145 -14.27 3.89 -1.61
N ARG A 146 -14.00 4.64 -2.69
CA ARG A 146 -14.28 4.16 -4.06
C ARG A 146 -13.48 2.90 -4.41
N MET A 147 -12.26 2.76 -3.90
CA MET A 147 -11.42 1.59 -4.15
C MET A 147 -11.74 0.43 -3.20
N MET A 148 -11.82 0.72 -1.90
CA MET A 148 -11.89 -0.29 -0.85
C MET A 148 -13.31 -0.66 -0.47
N ALA A 149 -14.32 0.21 -0.59
CA ALA A 149 -15.68 -0.11 -0.19
C ALA A 149 -16.46 -0.80 -1.33
N GLN A 150 -17.16 -1.88 -0.97
CA GLN A 150 -18.05 -2.63 -1.84
C GLN A 150 -19.45 -2.03 -1.86
N GLU A 151 -19.95 -1.63 -0.70
CA GLU A 151 -21.27 -1.07 -0.50
C GLU A 151 -21.29 -0.25 0.78
N VAL A 152 -22.28 0.63 0.87
CA VAL A 152 -22.62 1.38 2.08
C VAL A 152 -24.02 1.02 2.52
N ARG A 153 -24.22 0.81 3.83
CA ARG A 153 -25.51 0.48 4.43
C ARG A 153 -25.90 1.59 5.38
N LEU A 154 -27.03 2.25 5.13
CA LEU A 154 -27.56 3.26 6.05
C LEU A 154 -28.35 2.60 7.18
N LEU A 155 -28.19 3.12 8.39
CA LEU A 155 -28.81 2.61 9.61
C LEU A 155 -30.14 3.27 9.97
N HIS A 156 -30.49 4.36 9.30
CA HIS A 156 -31.77 5.04 9.46
C HIS A 156 -32.67 4.69 8.28
N GLU A 157 -33.62 3.78 8.52
CA GLU A 157 -34.97 3.66 7.93
C GLU A 157 -35.43 2.20 7.96
N ALA A 158 -36.57 1.95 8.62
CA ALA A 158 -37.25 0.66 8.69
C ALA A 158 -37.87 0.21 7.34
N ARG A 159 -37.40 0.75 6.21
CA ARG A 159 -37.86 0.40 4.86
C ARG A 159 -36.68 -0.12 4.04
N GLU A 160 -36.78 -1.42 3.73
CA GLU A 160 -36.09 -2.17 2.68
C GLU A 160 -34.57 -1.93 2.52
N ASN A 161 -33.76 -2.89 3.00
CA ASN A 161 -32.39 -3.17 2.55
C ASN A 161 -31.62 -1.96 1.97
N GLY A 162 -31.32 -0.96 2.82
CA GLY A 162 -30.62 0.30 2.49
C GLY A 162 -29.13 0.14 2.16
N ALA A 163 -28.77 -0.90 1.41
CA ALA A 163 -27.42 -1.20 0.93
C ALA A 163 -27.22 -0.63 -0.48
N TYR A 164 -26.38 0.40 -0.59
CA TYR A 164 -26.03 1.06 -1.84
C TYR A 164 -24.67 0.54 -2.33
N ARG A 165 -24.67 -0.18 -3.46
CA ARG A 165 -23.46 -0.83 -3.99
C ARG A 165 -22.59 0.15 -4.79
N ASN A 166 -21.29 0.04 -4.58
CA ASN A 166 -20.28 0.66 -5.43
C ASN A 166 -20.11 -0.17 -6.73
N SER A 167 -21.12 -0.12 -7.60
CA SER A 167 -21.11 -0.74 -8.93
C SER A 167 -21.99 0.07 -9.88
N PRO A 168 -21.43 0.63 -10.97
CA PRO A 168 -22.18 1.43 -11.95
C PRO A 168 -23.39 0.70 -12.57
N ALA A 169 -23.38 -0.65 -12.58
CA ALA A 169 -24.52 -1.45 -13.03
C ALA A 169 -25.77 -1.27 -12.17
N ALA A 170 -25.62 -0.88 -10.90
CA ALA A 170 -26.71 -0.61 -9.97
C ALA A 170 -26.94 0.90 -9.82
N LYS A 171 -27.40 1.57 -10.88
CA LYS A 171 -27.49 3.04 -11.03
C LYS A 171 -27.85 3.82 -9.75
N ASN A 172 -29.05 3.59 -9.19
CA ASN A 172 -29.51 4.32 -7.99
C ASN A 172 -28.61 4.05 -6.77
N GLY A 173 -28.12 2.82 -6.64
CA GLY A 173 -27.17 2.42 -5.60
C GLY A 173 -25.82 3.10 -5.74
N TYR A 174 -25.28 3.12 -6.95
CA TYR A 174 -24.01 3.73 -7.25
C TYR A 174 -24.03 5.24 -7.05
N GLU A 175 -25.08 5.93 -7.51
CA GLU A 175 -25.24 7.37 -7.34
C GLU A 175 -25.31 7.75 -5.85
N MET A 176 -26.09 7.01 -5.06
CA MET A 176 -26.17 7.25 -3.62
C MET A 176 -24.84 6.96 -2.92
N PHE A 177 -24.18 5.85 -3.25
CA PHE A 177 -22.84 5.53 -2.73
C PHE A 177 -21.86 6.69 -3.01
N ARG A 178 -21.82 7.15 -4.27
CA ARG A 178 -20.95 8.26 -4.70
C ARG A 178 -21.26 9.55 -3.96
N ARG A 179 -22.53 9.91 -3.76
CA ARG A 179 -22.92 11.09 -3.00
C ARG A 179 -22.48 11.04 -1.54
N ILE A 180 -22.62 9.89 -0.89
CA ILE A 180 -22.16 9.71 0.50
C ILE A 180 -20.63 9.86 0.57
N VAL A 181 -19.91 9.24 -0.35
CA VAL A 181 -18.45 9.33 -0.35
C VAL A 181 -17.96 10.76 -0.63
N LEU A 182 -18.57 11.45 -1.61
CA LEU A 182 -18.32 12.88 -1.89
C LEU A 182 -18.62 13.78 -0.69
N HIS A 183 -19.64 13.44 0.10
CA HIS A 183 -19.94 14.15 1.34
C HIS A 183 -18.82 14.02 2.37
N LEU A 184 -18.31 12.81 2.59
CA LEU A 184 -17.18 12.57 3.50
C LEU A 184 -15.91 13.28 3.02
N SER A 185 -15.68 13.33 1.70
CA SER A 185 -14.57 14.06 1.09
C SER A 185 -14.66 15.55 1.36
N ALA A 186 -15.82 16.17 1.16
CA ALA A 186 -16.02 17.59 1.48
C ALA A 186 -15.73 17.92 2.96
N ILE A 187 -16.08 17.00 3.87
CA ILE A 187 -15.77 17.14 5.32
C ILE A 187 -14.27 16.97 5.57
N GLN A 188 -13.60 16.04 4.88
CA GLN A 188 -12.17 15.79 5.00
C GLN A 188 -11.33 16.97 4.51
N ASP A 189 -11.72 17.59 3.39
CA ASP A 189 -11.05 18.76 2.80
C ASP A 189 -10.95 19.94 3.77
N HIS A 190 -11.88 20.03 4.72
CA HIS A 190 -11.91 21.05 5.76
C HIS A 190 -11.28 20.60 7.08
N ASN A 191 -10.60 19.45 7.10
CA ASN A 191 -10.02 18.81 8.29
C ASN A 191 -11.05 18.58 9.41
N GLN A 192 -12.31 18.33 9.06
CA GLN A 192 -13.39 18.07 10.01
C GLN A 192 -13.80 16.59 10.04
N LEU A 193 -13.12 15.74 9.26
CA LEU A 193 -13.37 14.30 9.22
C LEU A 193 -12.44 13.60 10.21
N PHE A 194 -13.03 12.98 11.23
CA PHE A 194 -12.33 12.17 12.22
C PHE A 194 -12.51 10.70 11.87
N ALA A 195 -11.45 9.91 12.05
CA ALA A 195 -11.48 8.46 11.83
C ALA A 195 -10.72 7.79 12.97
N GLU A 196 -11.35 7.78 14.15
CA GLU A 196 -10.70 7.48 15.43
C GLU A 196 -11.41 6.33 16.16
N PRO A 197 -10.67 5.53 16.95
CA PRO A 197 -11.28 4.52 17.80
C PRO A 197 -12.18 5.17 18.84
N LEU A 198 -13.38 4.63 19.02
CA LEU A 198 -14.30 5.14 20.04
C LEU A 198 -13.74 4.83 21.45
N PRO A 199 -13.46 5.81 22.32
CA PRO A 199 -12.93 5.55 23.64
C PRO A 199 -14.02 4.98 24.57
N LEU A 200 -13.93 3.69 24.88
CA LEU A 200 -14.89 2.99 25.72
C LEU A 200 -14.38 2.89 27.16
N VAL A 201 -15.31 2.94 28.11
CA VAL A 201 -15.01 2.77 29.54
C VAL A 201 -15.70 1.51 30.01
N ASN A 202 -14.92 0.47 30.29
CA ASN A 202 -15.46 -0.73 30.92
C ASN A 202 -15.46 -0.54 32.43
N THR A 203 -16.61 -0.85 33.05
CA THR A 203 -16.79 -0.74 34.49
C THR A 203 -17.09 -2.11 35.09
N TRP A 204 -16.38 -2.49 36.15
CA TRP A 204 -16.64 -3.71 36.92
C TRP A 204 -16.80 -3.38 38.39
N THR A 205 -17.75 -4.04 39.05
CA THR A 205 -17.93 -3.93 40.50
C THR A 205 -17.56 -5.26 41.14
N ILE A 206 -16.61 -5.24 42.07
CA ILE A 206 -16.15 -6.43 42.80
C ILE A 206 -16.27 -6.22 44.31
N PRO A 207 -16.54 -7.27 45.11
CA PRO A 207 -16.49 -7.18 46.57
C PRO A 207 -15.09 -6.81 47.07
N ALA A 208 -14.98 -5.90 48.05
CA ALA A 208 -13.70 -5.47 48.59
C ALA A 208 -13.08 -6.48 49.58
N GLY A 209 -13.92 -7.18 50.35
CA GLY A 209 -13.50 -8.14 51.38
C GLY A 209 -12.45 -9.20 50.97
N PRO A 210 -12.58 -9.88 49.82
CA PRO A 210 -11.61 -10.89 49.38
C PRO A 210 -10.33 -10.32 48.76
N VAL A 211 -10.23 -9.00 48.52
CA VAL A 211 -9.08 -8.39 47.84
C VAL A 211 -7.96 -8.13 48.85
N LYS A 212 -6.88 -8.89 48.74
CA LYS A 212 -5.67 -8.69 49.55
C LYS A 212 -4.92 -7.41 49.12
N PRO A 213 -4.09 -6.80 49.99
CA PRO A 213 -3.32 -5.59 49.66
C PRO A 213 -2.48 -5.70 48.37
N GLU A 214 -1.85 -6.86 48.14
CA GLU A 214 -1.10 -7.14 46.91
C GLU A 214 -1.99 -7.12 45.66
N GLY A 215 -3.20 -7.68 45.78
CA GLY A 215 -4.20 -7.67 44.71
C GLY A 215 -4.74 -6.27 44.43
N PHE A 216 -4.93 -5.45 45.48
CA PHE A 216 -5.33 -4.05 45.32
C PHE A 216 -4.28 -3.23 44.56
N LEU A 217 -2.99 -3.40 44.89
CA LEU A 217 -1.90 -2.76 44.15
C LEU A 217 -1.82 -3.22 42.69
N ALA A 218 -2.10 -4.50 42.42
CA ALA A 218 -2.17 -5.01 41.05
C ALA A 218 -3.34 -4.38 40.27
N LEU A 219 -4.52 -4.24 40.89
CA LEU A 219 -5.67 -3.58 40.28
C LEU A 219 -5.38 -2.11 39.96
N GLN A 220 -4.73 -1.37 40.87
CA GLN A 220 -4.37 0.04 40.63
C GLN A 220 -3.37 0.26 39.48
N LYS A 221 -2.62 -0.78 39.06
CA LYS A 221 -1.72 -0.68 37.89
C LYS A 221 -2.49 -0.69 36.57
N GLU A 222 -3.64 -1.35 36.52
CA GLU A 222 -4.40 -1.57 35.29
C GLU A 222 -5.74 -0.82 35.21
N PHE A 223 -6.28 -0.41 36.36
CA PHE A 223 -7.62 0.17 36.49
C PHE A 223 -7.59 1.43 37.36
N THR A 224 -8.49 2.36 37.06
CA THR A 224 -8.90 3.37 38.04
C THR A 224 -9.82 2.69 39.05
N VAL A 225 -9.42 2.67 40.32
CA VAL A 225 -10.13 1.96 41.39
C VAL A 225 -10.79 2.97 42.34
N HIS A 226 -12.11 2.86 42.51
CA HIS A 226 -12.88 3.62 43.49
C HIS A 226 -13.48 2.68 44.53
N HIS A 227 -13.34 2.99 45.83
CA HIS A 227 -13.93 2.20 46.91
C HIS A 227 -15.28 2.79 47.32
N ASN A 228 -16.33 1.97 47.28
CA ASN A 228 -17.63 2.29 47.86
C ASN A 228 -17.72 1.65 49.26
N ALA A 229 -17.60 2.50 50.29
CA ALA A 229 -17.59 2.08 51.68
C ALA A 229 -18.97 1.62 52.21
N GLN A 230 -20.07 2.02 51.56
CA GLN A 230 -21.43 1.65 51.97
C GLN A 230 -21.72 0.20 51.64
N ASP A 231 -21.32 -0.23 50.44
CA ASP A 231 -21.55 -1.58 49.93
C ASP A 231 -20.33 -2.50 50.07
N ASN A 232 -19.21 -1.97 50.60
CA ASN A 232 -17.92 -2.66 50.70
C ASN A 232 -17.47 -3.27 49.36
N THR A 233 -17.52 -2.46 48.29
CA THR A 233 -17.16 -2.87 46.92
C THR A 233 -16.11 -1.94 46.31
N TYR A 234 -15.30 -2.49 45.41
CA TYR A 234 -14.46 -1.70 44.51
C TYR A 234 -15.11 -1.59 43.14
N VAL A 235 -15.18 -0.37 42.62
CA VAL A 235 -15.53 -0.08 41.23
C VAL A 235 -14.24 0.12 40.46
N LEU A 236 -14.01 -0.74 39.47
CA LEU A 236 -12.86 -0.73 38.58
C LEU A 236 -13.28 -0.12 37.24
N ARG A 237 -12.50 0.83 36.73
CA ARG A 237 -12.71 1.43 35.40
C ARG A 237 -11.45 1.25 34.55
N LYS A 238 -11.62 0.79 33.30
CA LYS A 238 -10.54 0.70 32.31
C LYS A 238 -10.99 1.35 31.01
N GLN A 239 -10.19 2.29 30.52
CA GLN A 239 -10.37 2.82 29.17
C GLN A 239 -9.82 1.83 28.15
N VAL A 240 -10.62 1.48 27.16
CA VAL A 240 -10.24 0.58 26.06
C VAL A 240 -10.61 1.21 24.73
N ALA A 241 -9.82 0.95 23.70
CA ALA A 241 -10.14 1.38 22.35
C ALA A 241 -11.29 0.51 21.80
N GLY A 242 -12.38 1.16 21.42
CA GLY A 242 -13.50 0.55 20.73
C GLY A 242 -13.30 0.44 19.22
N PRO A 243 -14.38 0.15 18.47
CA PRO A 243 -14.33 0.16 17.01
C PRO A 243 -14.00 1.56 16.48
N ILE A 244 -13.46 1.62 15.27
CA ILE A 244 -13.14 2.88 14.61
C ILE A 244 -14.39 3.40 13.91
N VAL A 245 -14.67 4.68 14.08
CA VAL A 245 -15.83 5.34 13.47
C VAL A 245 -15.36 6.58 12.73
N ILE A 246 -15.93 6.81 11.55
CA ILE A 246 -15.75 8.03 10.78
C ILE A 246 -16.81 9.05 11.21
N THR A 247 -16.42 10.21 11.72
CA THR A 247 -17.34 11.21 12.26
C THR A 247 -17.00 12.61 11.75
N ASN A 248 -17.98 13.52 11.79
CA ASN A 248 -17.75 14.95 11.53
C ASN A 248 -17.54 15.77 12.82
N TYR A 249 -17.27 15.07 13.92
CA TYR A 249 -17.05 15.61 15.25
C TYR A 249 -15.99 14.76 15.96
N ASP A 250 -15.35 15.32 16.97
CA ASP A 250 -14.37 14.59 17.78
C ASP A 250 -15.08 13.54 18.67
N PRO A 251 -14.82 12.23 18.55
CA PRO A 251 -15.46 11.23 19.40
C PRO A 251 -15.11 11.38 20.89
N ASP A 252 -14.03 12.07 21.23
CA ASP A 252 -13.62 12.29 22.62
C ASP A 252 -14.56 13.24 23.37
N ILE A 253 -15.31 14.10 22.67
CA ILE A 253 -16.28 15.00 23.30
C ILE A 253 -17.61 14.33 23.65
N LEU A 254 -17.85 13.10 23.19
CA LEU A 254 -19.08 12.37 23.49
C LEU A 254 -19.17 11.95 24.95
N SER A 255 -20.39 11.97 25.50
CA SER A 255 -20.68 11.37 26.81
C SER A 255 -20.57 9.84 26.79
N GLU A 256 -20.37 9.20 27.94
CA GLU A 256 -20.31 7.72 28.05
C GLU A 256 -21.57 7.06 27.45
N GLU A 257 -22.76 7.61 27.72
CA GLU A 257 -24.03 7.12 27.15
C GLU A 257 -24.10 7.22 25.63
N GLU A 258 -23.59 8.31 25.04
CA GLU A 258 -23.55 8.46 23.58
C GLU A 258 -22.56 7.50 22.94
N ARG A 259 -21.41 7.26 23.57
CA ARG A 259 -20.44 6.27 23.10
C ARG A 259 -20.99 4.86 23.19
N GLU A 260 -21.72 4.52 24.25
CA GLU A 260 -22.40 3.22 24.36
C GLU A 260 -23.47 3.05 23.28
N LYS A 261 -24.30 4.07 23.02
CA LYS A 261 -25.29 4.02 21.93
C LYS A 261 -24.62 3.84 20.57
N LEU A 262 -23.55 4.58 20.30
CA LEU A 262 -22.80 4.43 19.05
C LEU A 262 -22.13 3.05 18.98
N GLN A 263 -21.58 2.54 20.07
CA GLN A 263 -21.04 1.19 20.13
C GLN A 263 -22.11 0.14 19.87
N GLN A 264 -23.32 0.25 20.43
CA GLN A 264 -24.41 -0.69 20.17
C GLN A 264 -24.85 -0.65 18.69
N LEU A 265 -24.83 0.53 18.06
CA LEU A 265 -25.05 0.65 16.63
C LEU A 265 -23.95 -0.06 15.82
N VAL A 266 -22.71 -0.10 16.32
CA VAL A 266 -21.53 -0.66 15.64
C VAL A 266 -21.21 -2.12 16.05
N GLY A 267 -21.75 -2.62 17.16
CA GLY A 267 -21.14 -3.65 18.02
C GLY A 267 -21.19 -5.12 17.57
N ASP A 268 -21.98 -5.47 16.56
CA ASP A 268 -22.13 -6.84 16.01
C ASP A 268 -21.44 -7.07 14.63
N TRP A 269 -20.58 -6.15 14.17
CA TRP A 269 -20.26 -6.06 12.74
C TRP A 269 -18.90 -6.68 12.42
N ASN A 270 -18.76 -7.22 11.21
CA ASN A 270 -17.54 -7.86 10.74
C ASN A 270 -16.34 -6.90 10.88
N SER A 271 -15.14 -7.38 11.21
CA SER A 271 -13.91 -6.55 11.26
C SER A 271 -13.62 -5.74 9.98
N SER A 272 -14.31 -6.09 8.91
CA SER A 272 -14.23 -5.53 7.56
C SER A 272 -15.29 -4.46 7.27
N ASP A 273 -16.11 -4.12 8.25
CA ASP A 273 -17.11 -3.07 8.17
C ASP A 273 -16.56 -1.83 8.92
N ILE A 274 -16.64 -0.64 8.32
CA ILE A 274 -16.22 0.64 8.92
C ILE A 274 -17.44 1.55 9.10
N ALA A 275 -17.71 1.94 10.33
CA ALA A 275 -18.86 2.76 10.64
C ALA A 275 -18.61 4.23 10.41
N PHE A 276 -19.69 4.98 10.14
CA PHE A 276 -19.68 6.42 10.13
C PHE A 276 -20.93 7.00 10.79
N ASP A 277 -20.76 8.17 11.41
CA ASP A 277 -21.81 8.94 12.04
C ASP A 277 -21.61 10.43 11.77
N ILE A 278 -22.47 11.00 10.92
CA ILE A 278 -22.47 12.42 10.58
C ILE A 278 -23.64 13.08 11.29
N ARG A 279 -23.34 13.97 12.23
CA ARG A 279 -24.33 14.65 13.07
C ARG A 279 -24.60 16.07 12.57
N ALA A 280 -25.84 16.50 12.79
CA ALA A 280 -26.23 17.89 12.63
C ALA A 280 -25.49 18.79 13.63
N GLY A 281 -25.29 20.06 13.27
CA GLY A 281 -24.60 21.04 14.11
C GLY A 281 -23.07 21.05 13.97
N HIS A 282 -22.51 20.14 13.19
CA HIS A 282 -21.09 20.10 12.80
C HIS A 282 -20.96 20.35 11.29
N TYR A 283 -19.74 20.61 10.81
CA TYR A 283 -19.50 20.84 9.38
C TYR A 283 -19.94 19.63 8.55
N GLY A 284 -20.71 19.87 7.48
CA GLY A 284 -21.35 18.81 6.69
C GLY A 284 -22.57 18.16 7.36
N GLY A 285 -23.00 18.65 8.53
CA GLY A 285 -24.15 18.14 9.27
C GLY A 285 -25.52 18.52 8.69
N GLU A 286 -25.57 19.24 7.58
CA GLU A 286 -26.79 19.58 6.83
C GLU A 286 -27.45 18.35 6.20
N TRP A 287 -26.68 17.27 6.05
CA TRP A 287 -27.17 15.95 5.66
C TRP A 287 -26.74 14.89 6.68
N PRO A 288 -27.41 14.82 7.85
CA PRO A 288 -27.03 13.88 8.90
C PRO A 288 -27.35 12.45 8.47
N MET A 289 -26.45 11.53 8.78
CA MET A 289 -26.58 10.12 8.42
C MET A 289 -25.67 9.25 9.28
N THR A 290 -26.13 8.04 9.56
CA THR A 290 -25.36 7.01 10.21
C THR A 290 -25.41 5.77 9.34
N GLY A 291 -24.28 5.11 9.18
CA GLY A 291 -24.19 3.94 8.33
C GLY A 291 -22.82 3.30 8.40
N VAL A 292 -22.59 2.35 7.50
CA VAL A 292 -21.36 1.57 7.51
C VAL A 292 -20.98 1.17 6.10
N PHE A 293 -19.69 1.24 5.80
CA PHE A 293 -19.12 0.71 4.58
C PHE A 293 -18.62 -0.70 4.79
N ARG A 294 -18.94 -1.60 3.87
CA ARG A 294 -18.34 -2.92 3.78
C ARG A 294 -17.10 -2.87 2.91
N LEU A 295 -15.94 -3.23 3.45
CA LEU A 295 -14.69 -3.24 2.72
C LEU A 295 -14.56 -4.50 1.83
N ARG A 296 -13.83 -4.35 0.73
CA ARG A 296 -13.49 -5.38 -0.24
C ARG A 296 -12.27 -6.15 0.23
N SER A 297 -12.10 -7.37 -0.28
CA SER A 297 -10.80 -8.03 -0.30
C SER A 297 -9.97 -7.51 -1.46
N PHE A 298 -8.66 -7.73 -1.43
CA PHE A 298 -7.80 -7.32 -2.54
C PHE A 298 -8.21 -7.99 -3.87
N HIS A 299 -8.64 -9.26 -3.82
CA HIS A 299 -9.24 -9.94 -4.98
C HIS A 299 -10.47 -9.18 -5.54
N SER A 300 -11.37 -8.73 -4.65
CA SER A 300 -12.57 -7.98 -5.04
C SER A 300 -12.24 -6.60 -5.63
N ILE A 301 -11.15 -5.96 -5.17
CA ILE A 301 -10.64 -4.72 -5.77
C ILE A 301 -10.18 -4.96 -7.22
N LEU A 302 -9.39 -6.01 -7.46
CA LEU A 302 -8.96 -6.36 -8.83
C LEU A 302 -10.14 -6.64 -9.75
N GLY A 303 -11.16 -7.35 -9.25
CA GLY A 303 -12.40 -7.59 -9.99
C GLY A 303 -13.19 -6.31 -10.29
N PHE A 304 -13.27 -5.40 -9.33
CA PHE A 304 -13.91 -4.09 -9.52
C PHE A 304 -13.20 -3.25 -10.60
N LEU A 305 -11.88 -3.13 -10.51
CA LEU A 305 -11.07 -2.42 -11.51
C LEU A 305 -11.12 -3.12 -12.88
N GLY A 306 -11.16 -4.45 -12.90
CA GLY A 306 -11.30 -5.24 -14.12
C GLY A 306 -12.61 -4.98 -14.85
N LYS A 307 -13.71 -4.74 -14.11
CA LYS A 307 -14.98 -4.32 -14.70
C LYS A 307 -14.92 -2.90 -15.26
N ALA A 308 -14.21 -1.99 -14.58
CA ALA A 308 -14.00 -0.62 -15.04
C ALA A 308 -13.12 -0.52 -16.31
N LEU A 309 -12.35 -1.56 -16.65
CA LEU A 309 -11.63 -1.65 -17.94
C LEU A 309 -12.55 -1.92 -19.14
N GLY A 310 -13.82 -2.24 -18.94
CA GLY A 310 -14.71 -2.69 -20.01
C GLY A 310 -16.18 -2.40 -19.75
N ASP A 311 -16.84 -3.31 -19.06
CA ASP A 311 -18.29 -3.48 -19.16
C ASP A 311 -19.09 -2.62 -18.16
N GLU A 312 -18.46 -2.16 -17.07
CA GLU A 312 -19.09 -1.31 -16.05
C GLU A 312 -18.27 -0.03 -15.83
N LEU A 313 -18.25 0.84 -16.84
CA LEU A 313 -17.61 2.16 -16.73
C LEU A 313 -18.37 3.05 -15.75
N GLY A 314 -17.64 3.64 -14.81
CA GLY A 314 -18.17 4.70 -13.95
C GLY A 314 -18.55 5.93 -14.78
N TYR A 315 -19.51 6.68 -14.28
CA TYR A 315 -19.98 7.92 -14.87
C TYR A 315 -20.02 9.02 -13.82
N TYR A 316 -20.14 10.26 -14.28
CA TYR A 316 -20.22 11.43 -13.42
C TYR A 316 -21.45 11.35 -12.52
N VAL A 317 -21.26 11.57 -11.22
CA VAL A 317 -22.35 11.65 -10.25
C VAL A 317 -22.28 13.01 -9.57
N GLU A 318 -23.35 13.79 -9.72
CA GLU A 318 -23.50 15.08 -9.05
C GLU A 318 -23.54 14.90 -7.53
N LYS A 319 -22.80 15.76 -6.82
CA LYS A 319 -22.82 15.80 -5.35
C LYS A 319 -24.24 16.11 -4.84
N ASP A 320 -24.54 15.68 -3.62
CA ASP A 320 -25.82 16.04 -3.02
C ASP A 320 -25.84 17.55 -2.69
N PRO A 321 -26.91 18.30 -3.03
CA PRO A 321 -26.96 19.74 -2.85
C PRO A 321 -26.87 20.19 -1.39
N ARG A 322 -27.16 19.29 -0.43
CA ARG A 322 -27.02 19.57 1.01
C ARG A 322 -25.58 19.51 1.49
N THR A 323 -24.66 18.99 0.68
CA THR A 323 -23.27 18.79 1.08
C THR A 323 -22.42 20.03 0.80
N PRO A 324 -21.37 20.27 1.62
CA PRO A 324 -20.44 21.37 1.36
C PRO A 324 -19.71 21.25 0.01
N PRO A 325 -18.99 22.29 -0.45
CA PRO A 325 -18.16 22.20 -1.65
C PRO A 325 -16.93 21.31 -1.41
N ILE A 326 -16.50 20.63 -2.46
CA ILE A 326 -15.27 19.82 -2.50
C ILE A 326 -14.13 20.69 -3.02
N LEU A 327 -12.94 20.52 -2.46
CA LEU A 327 -11.77 21.27 -2.86
C LEU A 327 -11.46 21.03 -4.34
N ASN A 328 -11.23 22.10 -5.10
CA ASN A 328 -10.97 22.08 -6.56
C ASN A 328 -12.06 21.40 -7.41
N ASP A 329 -13.24 21.12 -6.87
CA ASP A 329 -14.29 20.34 -7.54
C ASP A 329 -13.78 18.98 -8.06
N GLU A 330 -12.86 18.35 -7.31
CA GLU A 330 -12.27 17.06 -7.67
C GLU A 330 -13.32 15.93 -7.53
N ASN A 331 -14.04 15.64 -8.62
CA ASN A 331 -14.99 14.53 -8.69
C ASN A 331 -14.82 13.73 -10.00
N PRO A 332 -13.75 12.94 -10.15
CA PRO A 332 -13.52 12.15 -11.36
C PRO A 332 -14.60 11.08 -11.53
N ASN A 333 -14.96 10.76 -12.77
CA ASN A 333 -15.99 9.74 -13.06
C ASN A 333 -15.56 8.34 -12.58
N LEU A 334 -14.29 8.02 -12.76
CA LEU A 334 -13.71 6.70 -12.53
C LEU A 334 -12.87 6.68 -11.26
N THR A 335 -12.83 5.54 -10.57
CA THR A 335 -11.88 5.32 -9.46
C THR A 335 -10.45 5.38 -9.97
N MET A 336 -10.19 4.82 -11.16
CA MET A 336 -8.93 4.90 -11.87
C MET A 336 -9.21 4.70 -13.36
N GLU A 337 -8.64 5.57 -14.19
CA GLU A 337 -8.78 5.49 -15.64
C GLU A 337 -7.67 4.64 -16.27
N PHE A 338 -8.02 3.92 -17.33
CA PHE A 338 -7.12 3.01 -18.02
C PHE A 338 -7.08 3.30 -19.53
N ILE A 339 -5.91 3.06 -20.12
CA ILE A 339 -5.70 3.07 -21.57
C ILE A 339 -5.74 1.64 -22.08
N VAL A 340 -6.52 1.40 -23.13
CA VAL A 340 -6.52 0.14 -23.88
C VAL A 340 -6.24 0.48 -25.35
N ALA A 341 -5.09 0.04 -25.87
CA ALA A 341 -4.63 0.37 -27.22
C ALA A 341 -4.09 -0.85 -27.96
N ASP A 342 -4.09 -0.83 -29.29
CA ASP A 342 -3.48 -1.89 -30.11
C ASP A 342 -1.95 -1.74 -30.20
N THR A 343 -1.41 -0.56 -29.87
CA THR A 343 0.02 -0.25 -29.82
C THR A 343 0.44 0.20 -28.42
N SER A 344 1.74 0.11 -28.10
CA SER A 344 2.27 0.58 -26.81
C SER A 344 2.00 2.08 -26.63
N PRO A 345 1.31 2.50 -25.55
CA PRO A 345 1.13 3.92 -25.26
C PRO A 345 2.49 4.58 -25.00
N ALA A 346 2.77 5.70 -25.67
CA ALA A 346 4.06 6.40 -25.54
C ALA A 346 4.18 7.20 -24.24
N ASP A 347 3.06 7.77 -23.77
CA ASP A 347 3.02 8.69 -22.63
C ASP A 347 2.60 8.01 -21.31
N ALA A 348 2.48 6.68 -21.29
CA ALA A 348 2.14 5.94 -20.09
C ALA A 348 3.41 5.65 -19.26
N ASP A 349 3.29 5.83 -17.94
CA ASP A 349 4.39 5.54 -16.99
C ASP A 349 4.87 4.07 -17.13
N PHE A 350 3.94 3.13 -17.37
CA PHE A 350 4.22 1.74 -17.75
C PHE A 350 3.06 1.14 -18.55
N SER A 351 3.28 0.03 -19.25
CA SER A 351 2.20 -0.75 -19.89
C SER A 351 2.47 -2.25 -19.86
N ILE A 352 1.41 -3.05 -19.99
CA ILE A 352 1.49 -4.49 -20.21
C ILE A 352 0.82 -4.88 -21.51
N ARG A 353 1.24 -6.00 -22.10
CA ARG A 353 0.62 -6.57 -23.30
C ARG A 353 -0.18 -7.82 -22.93
N TRP A 354 -1.42 -7.90 -23.39
CA TRP A 354 -2.31 -9.05 -23.21
C TRP A 354 -3.20 -9.24 -24.44
N ASN A 355 -3.27 -10.46 -24.98
CA ASN A 355 -4.06 -10.78 -26.19
C ASN A 355 -3.90 -9.75 -27.33
N SER A 356 -2.65 -9.38 -27.64
CA SER A 356 -2.29 -8.39 -28.67
C SER A 356 -2.74 -6.94 -28.43
N ARG A 357 -3.22 -6.61 -27.24
CA ARG A 357 -3.50 -5.23 -26.81
C ARG A 357 -2.59 -4.79 -25.67
N TYR A 358 -2.38 -3.50 -25.57
CA TYR A 358 -1.65 -2.85 -24.50
C TYR A 358 -2.62 -2.22 -23.50
N TYR A 359 -2.29 -2.38 -22.22
CA TYR A 359 -3.06 -1.87 -21.10
C TYR A 359 -2.14 -1.04 -20.20
N ALA A 360 -2.59 0.15 -19.81
CA ALA A 360 -1.87 1.07 -18.95
C ALA A 360 -2.84 1.87 -18.07
N VAL A 361 -2.34 2.51 -17.02
CA VAL A 361 -3.10 3.54 -16.29
C VAL A 361 -3.03 4.84 -17.11
N ASN A 362 -4.13 5.59 -17.22
CA ASN A 362 -4.08 6.89 -17.88
C ASN A 362 -3.43 7.93 -16.94
N THR A 363 -2.14 8.18 -17.12
CA THR A 363 -1.37 9.14 -16.33
C THR A 363 -1.21 10.49 -17.04
N THR A 364 -2.07 10.77 -18.02
CA THR A 364 -2.12 12.01 -18.80
C THR A 364 -3.49 12.70 -18.68
N GLY A 365 -3.57 13.97 -19.07
CA GLY A 365 -4.82 14.74 -19.02
C GLY A 365 -5.19 15.28 -17.63
N PRO A 366 -6.43 15.77 -17.46
CA PRO A 366 -6.84 16.53 -16.27
C PRO A 366 -6.88 15.70 -14.98
N HIS A 367 -7.09 14.39 -15.06
CA HIS A 367 -7.14 13.47 -13.91
C HIS A 367 -5.85 12.65 -13.73
N ALA A 368 -4.75 13.03 -14.39
CA ALA A 368 -3.47 12.33 -14.31
C ALA A 368 -2.98 12.10 -12.87
N ARG A 369 -3.11 13.12 -12.01
CA ARG A 369 -2.71 13.04 -10.60
C ARG A 369 -3.58 12.03 -9.84
N TRP A 370 -4.90 12.16 -9.94
CA TRP A 370 -5.85 11.21 -9.35
C TRP A 370 -5.55 9.75 -9.75
N ASN A 371 -5.30 9.51 -11.04
CA ASN A 371 -5.02 8.16 -11.53
C ASN A 371 -3.69 7.59 -10.99
N ARG A 372 -2.66 8.43 -10.84
CA ARG A 372 -1.40 8.03 -10.20
C ARG A 372 -1.60 7.72 -8.72
N ASP A 373 -2.30 8.59 -8.00
CA ASP A 373 -2.60 8.42 -6.58
C ASP A 373 -3.45 7.16 -6.35
N ALA A 374 -4.39 6.86 -7.24
CA ALA A 374 -5.20 5.63 -7.20
C ALA A 374 -4.36 4.38 -7.46
N PHE A 375 -3.44 4.43 -8.42
CA PHE A 375 -2.54 3.30 -8.67
C PHE A 375 -1.56 3.08 -7.49
N GLN A 376 -1.05 4.17 -6.91
CA GLN A 376 -0.22 4.10 -5.70
C GLN A 376 -1.00 3.49 -4.53
N LEU A 377 -2.26 3.87 -4.34
CA LEU A 377 -3.14 3.25 -3.34
C LEU A 377 -3.30 1.74 -3.59
N LEU A 378 -3.56 1.33 -4.82
CA LEU A 378 -3.66 -0.09 -5.18
C LEU A 378 -2.36 -0.85 -4.83
N PHE A 379 -1.21 -0.25 -5.13
CA PHE A 379 0.10 -0.80 -4.81
C PHE A 379 0.32 -0.96 -3.30
N LEU A 380 -0.05 0.05 -2.49
CA LEU A 380 0.03 -0.04 -1.03
C LEU A 380 -0.90 -1.11 -0.47
N LEU A 381 -2.14 -1.21 -0.97
CA LEU A 381 -3.08 -2.25 -0.57
C LEU A 381 -2.55 -3.65 -0.89
N PHE A 382 -1.85 -3.81 -2.02
CA PHE A 382 -1.16 -5.05 -2.37
C PHE A 382 -0.05 -5.37 -1.37
N GLN A 383 0.83 -4.41 -1.06
CA GLN A 383 1.90 -4.60 -0.09
C GLN A 383 1.35 -5.02 1.28
N MET A 384 0.30 -4.35 1.75
CA MET A 384 -0.41 -4.69 2.99
C MET A 384 -1.10 -6.08 2.97
N THR A 385 -1.15 -6.75 1.82
CA THR A 385 -1.65 -8.12 1.66
C THR A 385 -0.50 -9.14 1.64
N VAL A 386 0.70 -8.75 1.20
CA VAL A 386 1.85 -9.63 0.96
C VAL A 386 2.83 -9.70 2.15
N THR A 387 2.90 -8.69 3.02
CA THR A 387 3.99 -8.51 4.00
C THR A 387 4.19 -9.60 5.06
N ASP A 388 3.28 -10.57 5.21
CA ASP A 388 3.36 -11.63 6.24
C ASP A 388 3.85 -12.99 5.68
N ILE A 389 4.67 -13.02 4.61
CA ILE A 389 5.22 -14.26 4.04
C ILE A 389 6.59 -14.56 4.67
N PRO A 390 6.77 -15.68 5.38
CA PRO A 390 8.09 -16.14 5.78
C PRO A 390 8.95 -16.38 4.53
N ARG A 391 10.01 -15.60 4.34
CA ARG A 391 10.93 -15.71 3.18
C ARG A 391 11.86 -16.94 3.26
N VAL A 392 11.53 -17.94 4.07
CA VAL A 392 12.42 -19.07 4.37
C VAL A 392 11.87 -20.34 3.71
N GLY A 393 12.61 -20.89 2.75
CA GLY A 393 12.46 -22.29 2.31
C GLY A 393 11.67 -22.56 1.02
N VAL A 394 11.26 -21.55 0.25
CA VAL A 394 10.56 -21.79 -1.03
C VAL A 394 11.58 -22.05 -2.16
N PRO A 395 11.42 -23.10 -2.99
CA PRO A 395 12.29 -23.34 -4.14
C PRO A 395 12.20 -22.16 -5.11
N SER A 396 13.34 -21.53 -5.38
CA SER A 396 13.44 -20.36 -6.22
C SER A 396 13.98 -20.71 -7.60
N ILE A 397 13.31 -20.20 -8.65
CA ILE A 397 13.75 -20.39 -10.03
C ILE A 397 14.85 -19.39 -10.31
N THR A 398 16.02 -19.89 -10.69
CA THR A 398 17.22 -19.11 -10.96
C THR A 398 17.43 -18.97 -12.46
N ILE A 399 17.33 -17.75 -12.99
CA ILE A 399 17.62 -17.44 -14.39
C ILE A 399 18.94 -16.67 -14.44
N ALA A 400 19.95 -17.24 -15.09
CA ALA A 400 21.18 -16.55 -15.48
C ALA A 400 20.95 -15.96 -16.88
N LYS A 401 21.25 -14.67 -17.05
CA LYS A 401 21.09 -13.96 -18.33
C LYS A 401 22.38 -13.91 -19.12
#